data_AF-A0AAD7HJ01-F1
#
_entry.id   AF-A0AAD7HJ01-F1
#
_cell.length_a   1.000
_cell.length_b   1.000
_cell.length_c   1.000
_cell.angle_alpha   90.00
_cell.angle_beta   90.00
_cell.angle_gamma   90.00
#
_symmetry.space_group_name_H-M   'P 1'
#
loop_
_entity.id
_entity.type
_entity.pdbx_description
1 polymer ?
#
loop_
_entity_poly.entity_id
_entity_poly.type
_entity_poly.pdbx_seq_one_letter_code
_entity_poly.pdbx_strand_id
1 'polypeptide(L)' 'MHDEDGPEVVDVFYNHLFKTSPESHPDSTKAAEALHLAVNKLRTEKKVSFQRWVPFIHLGL' A
#
# COMPACT_ATOMS: atom_id res chain seq x y z
N MET A 1 -16.11 -9.82 10.01
CA MET A 1 -14.83 -9.97 9.33
C MET A 1 -14.34 -8.57 9.02
N HIS A 2 -13.37 -8.07 9.77
CA HIS A 2 -12.80 -6.74 9.54
C HIS A 2 -11.44 -6.94 8.88
N ASP A 3 -11.09 -6.10 7.91
CA ASP A 3 -9.74 -6.07 7.37
C ASP A 3 -8.85 -5.35 8.38
N GLU A 4 -8.00 -6.11 9.08
CA GLU A 4 -7.09 -5.58 10.09
C GLU A 4 -5.88 -4.86 9.47
N ASP A 5 -5.51 -5.18 8.23
CA ASP A 5 -4.32 -4.65 7.57
C ASP A 5 -4.65 -3.51 6.59
N GLY A 6 -5.89 -3.47 6.10
CA GLY A 6 -6.40 -2.45 5.18
C GLY A 6 -6.05 -1.02 5.58
N PRO A 7 -6.30 -0.58 6.84
CA PRO A 7 -5.95 0.77 7.28
C PRO A 7 -4.46 1.12 7.12
N GLU A 8 -3.56 0.20 7.50
CA GLU A 8 -2.11 0.40 7.36
C GLU A 8 -1.71 0.43 5.87
N VAL A 9 -2.32 -0.42 5.04
CA VAL A 9 -2.04 -0.46 3.60
C VAL A 9 -2.44 0.85 2.93
N VAL A 10 -3.66 1.35 3.17
CA VAL A 10 -4.12 2.59 2.52
C VAL A 10 -3.35 3.81 3.02
N ASP A 11 -2.95 3.85 4.28
CA ASP A 11 -2.11 4.91 4.83
C ASP A 11 -0.77 4.98 4.10
N VAL A 12 -0.05 3.86 3.98
CA VAL A 12 1.24 3.85 3.26
C VAL A 12 1.04 4.14 1.77
N PHE A 13 0.02 3.55 1.16
CA PHE A 13 -0.25 3.66 -0.27
C PHE A 13 -0.55 5.10 -0.68
N TYR A 14 -1.56 5.73 -0.07
CA TYR A 14 -1.95 7.09 -0.43
C TYR A 14 -0.92 8.13 0.00
N ASN A 15 -0.26 7.96 1.16
CA ASN A 15 0.84 8.86 1.52
C ASN A 15 1.97 8.86 0.47
N HIS A 16 2.25 7.73 -0.16
CA HIS A 16 3.22 7.66 -1.24
C HIS A 16 2.70 8.36 -2.52
N LEU A 17 1.45 8.11 -2.91
CA LEU A 17 0.86 8.70 -4.12
C LEU A 17 0.71 10.22 -4.07
N PHE A 18 0.49 10.79 -2.88
CA PHE A 18 0.33 12.24 -2.69
C PHE A 18 1.62 12.94 -2.22
N LYS A 19 2.74 12.19 -2.11
CA LYS A 19 3.99 12.72 -1.53
C LYS A 19 4.54 13.94 -2.26
N THR A 20 4.41 13.98 -3.58
CA THR A 20 4.96 15.05 -4.43
C THR A 20 4.06 16.27 -4.53
N SER A 21 2.74 16.13 -4.31
CA SER A 21 1.80 17.25 -4.27
C SER A 21 0.50 16.84 -3.57
N PRO A 22 0.33 17.19 -2.28
CA PRO A 22 -0.84 16.83 -1.49
C PRO A 22 -2.16 17.40 -2.03
N GLU A 23 -2.09 18.53 -2.76
CA GLU A 23 -3.25 19.19 -3.37
C GLU A 23 -3.48 18.78 -4.83
N SER A 24 -2.63 17.90 -5.39
CA SER A 24 -2.74 17.40 -6.76
C SER A 24 -3.34 16.00 -6.81
N HIS A 25 -3.77 15.59 -8.01
CA HIS A 25 -4.18 14.22 -8.26
C HIS A 25 -3.08 13.22 -7.88
N PRO A 26 -3.44 12.03 -7.38
CA PRO A 26 -2.47 10.99 -7.06
C PRO A 26 -1.70 10.60 -8.32
N ASP A 27 -0.37 10.45 -8.18
CA ASP A 27 0.47 9.99 -9.29
C ASP A 27 0.25 8.48 -9.52
N SER A 28 -0.69 8.12 -10.40
CA SER A 28 -1.03 6.73 -10.66
C SER A 28 0.15 5.90 -11.18
N THR A 29 1.17 6.53 -11.78
CA THR A 29 2.39 5.85 -12.23
C THR A 29 3.21 5.28 -11.06
N LYS A 30 2.90 5.72 -9.83
CA LYS A 30 3.51 5.27 -8.58
C LYS A 30 2.69 4.21 -7.84
N ALA A 31 1.55 3.75 -8.38
CA ALA A 31 0.68 2.80 -7.69
C ALA A 31 1.37 1.45 -7.37
N ALA A 32 2.13 0.90 -8.31
CA ALA A 32 2.87 -0.35 -8.08
C ALA A 32 3.93 -0.19 -6.97
N GLU A 33 4.66 0.93 -6.97
CA GLU A 33 5.66 1.25 -5.95
C GLU A 33 5.00 1.46 -4.57
N ALA A 34 3.91 2.22 -4.52
CA ALA A 34 3.14 2.47 -3.31
C ALA A 34 2.64 1.17 -2.67
N LEU A 35 2.08 0.24 -3.47
CA LEU A 35 1.62 -1.04 -2.97
C LEU A 35 2.78 -1.91 -2.47
N HIS A 36 3.90 -1.91 -3.20
CA HIS A 36 5.09 -2.63 -2.78
C HIS A 36 5.57 -2.18 -1.40
N LEU A 37 5.60 -0.88 -1.14
CA LEU A 37 6.00 -0.33 0.17
C LEU A 37 5.03 -0.75 1.29
N ALA A 38 3.73 -0.66 1.03
CA ALA A 38 2.69 -1.07 1.99
C ALA A 38 2.81 -2.56 2.36
N VAL A 39 2.91 -3.43 1.36
CA VAL A 39 3.06 -4.90 1.56
C VAL A 39 4.40 -5.22 2.23
N ASN A 40 5.49 -4.53 1.85
CA ASN A 40 6.78 -4.74 2.48
C ASN A 40 6.72 -4.41 3.98
N LYS A 41 6.03 -3.33 4.37
CA LYS A 41 5.82 -2.97 5.79
C LYS A 41 5.08 -4.07 6.56
N LEU A 42 4.01 -4.63 5.99
CA LEU A 42 3.31 -5.78 6.59
C LEU A 42 4.24 -6.99 6.77
N ARG A 43 5.08 -7.27 5.77
CA ARG A 43 5.99 -8.42 5.76
C ARG A 43 7.17 -8.29 6.72
N THR A 44 7.81 -7.12 6.78
CA THR A 44 9.10 -6.94 7.48
C THR A 44 8.95 -6.31 8.85
N GLU A 45 8.12 -5.26 8.97
CA GLU A 45 7.96 -4.50 10.20
C GLU A 45 6.90 -5.14 11.10
N LYS A 46 5.71 -5.43 10.55
CA LYS A 46 4.60 -6.04 11.31
C LYS A 46 4.72 -7.56 11.41
N LYS A 47 5.44 -8.19 10.48
CA LYS A 47 5.66 -9.64 10.40
C LYS A 47 4.35 -10.45 10.41
N VAL A 48 3.30 -9.93 9.76
CA VAL A 48 2.03 -10.65 9.65
C VAL A 48 2.17 -11.88 8.74
N SER A 49 1.27 -12.85 8.89
CA SER A 49 1.34 -14.09 8.11
C SER A 49 1.23 -13.84 6.61
N PHE A 50 1.86 -14.71 5.80
CA PHE A 50 1.83 -14.66 4.33
C PHE A 50 0.41 -14.44 3.78
N GLN A 51 -0.57 -15.17 4.32
CA GLN A 51 -1.97 -15.12 3.90
C GLN A 51 -2.62 -13.74 4.06
N ARG A 52 -2.11 -12.91 4.98
CA ARG A 52 -2.67 -11.58 5.26
C ARG A 52 -2.21 -10.52 4.28
N TRP A 53 -0.99 -10.60 3.76
CA TRP A 53 -0.46 -9.58 2.85
C TRP A 53 -0.44 -9.97 1.37
N VAL A 54 -0.51 -11.26 1.05
CA VAL A 54 -0.53 -11.76 -0.34
C VAL A 54 -1.69 -11.27 -1.20
N PRO A 55 -2.92 -11.09 -0.67
CA PRO A 55 -4.05 -10.63 -1.48
C PRO A 55 -3.89 -9.20 -2.03
N PHE A 56 -3.00 -8.39 -1.46
CA PHE A 56 -2.73 -7.04 -1.95
C PHE A 56 -1.89 -7.08 -3.23
N ILE A 57 -2.59 -7.08 -4.37
CA ILE A 57 -1.98 -7.10 -5.71
C ILE A 57 -2.29 -5.81 -6.48
N HIS A 58 -1.34 -5.40 -7.32
CA HIS A 58 -1.53 -4.32 -8.28
C HIS A 58 -1.67 -4.94 -9.68
N LEU A 59 -2.71 -4.51 -10.42
CA LEU A 59 -2.97 -4.91 -11.79
C LEU A 59 -3.15 -3.65 -12.63
N GLY A 60 -2.16 -3.32 -13.47
CA GLY A 60 -2.17 -2.09 -14.25
C GLY A 60 -0.79 -1.74 -14.82
N LEU A 61 -0.75 -0.63 -15.55
CA LEU A 61 0.44 0.08 -16.03
C LEU A 61 0.56 1.43 -15.33
#